data_AF-B1Y6P8-F1
#
_entry.id   AF-B1Y6P8-F1
#
_cell.length_a   1.000
_cell.length_b   1.000
_cell.length_c   1.000
_cell.angle_alpha   90.00
_cell.angle_beta   90.00
_cell.angle_gamma   90.00
#
_symmetry.space_group_name_H-M   'P 1'
#
loop_
_entity.id
_entity.type
_entity.pdbx_description
1 polymer ?
#
loop_
_entity_poly.entity_id
_entity_poly.type
_entity_poly.pdbx_seq_one_letter_code
_entity_poly.pdbx_strand_id
1 'polypeptide(L)'
;MSMSQPPETEGLRDAAQRKLSLLQTIKAVAWSFFGVRRGSDYQNDVNKLNPVHVIIAGLIGAALFIIALILLVRLVVTSGAAS
;
A
#
# COMPACT_ATOMS: atom_id res chain seq x y z
N MET A 1 12.87 25.58 -46.57
CA MET A 1 11.59 24.87 -46.76
C MET A 1 11.87 23.37 -46.69
N SER A 2 11.71 22.77 -45.51
CA SER A 2 11.43 21.34 -45.38
C SER A 2 10.79 21.11 -44.01
N MET A 3 9.47 21.01 -44.05
CA MET A 3 8.61 20.51 -43.00
C MET A 3 8.64 18.98 -43.13
N SER A 4 9.16 18.25 -42.15
CA SER A 4 9.06 16.80 -42.07
C SER A 4 8.98 16.34 -40.61
N GLN A 5 7.73 16.28 -40.11
CA GLN A 5 7.05 15.31 -39.21
C GLN A 5 7.78 14.56 -38.05
N PRO A 6 7.02 14.06 -37.04
CA PRO A 6 7.39 14.06 -35.61
C PRO A 6 7.86 12.70 -35.04
N PRO A 7 8.59 12.69 -33.89
CA PRO A 7 8.92 11.47 -33.16
C PRO A 7 8.06 11.29 -31.89
N GLU A 8 6.74 11.08 -32.02
CA GLU A 8 5.88 10.83 -30.83
C GLU A 8 5.73 9.34 -30.46
N THR A 9 6.17 8.42 -31.32
CA THR A 9 5.91 6.97 -31.14
C THR A 9 7.04 6.17 -30.47
N GLU A 10 8.22 6.76 -30.29
CA GLU A 10 9.37 6.08 -29.64
C GLU A 10 9.32 6.20 -28.10
N GLY A 11 8.91 7.35 -27.57
CA GLY A 11 8.81 7.57 -26.11
C GLY A 11 7.79 6.67 -25.39
N LEU A 12 6.78 6.16 -26.11
CA LEU A 12 5.79 5.22 -25.58
C LEU A 12 6.38 3.82 -25.34
N ARG A 13 7.36 3.40 -26.15
CA ARG A 13 8.00 2.08 -26.04
C ARG A 13 8.96 2.01 -24.87
N ASP A 14 9.68 3.11 -24.61
CA ASP A 14 10.58 3.26 -23.47
C ASP A 14 9.84 3.35 -22.13
N ALA A 15 8.62 3.91 -22.12
CA ALA A 15 7.76 3.91 -20.94
C ALA A 15 7.32 2.49 -20.54
N ALA A 16 7.03 1.62 -21.52
CA ALA A 16 6.57 0.25 -21.30
C ALA A 16 7.68 -0.73 -20.84
N GLN A 17 8.95 -0.42 -21.13
CA GLN A 17 10.09 -1.29 -20.77
C GLN A 17 10.56 -1.17 -19.32
N ARG A 18 9.96 -0.30 -18.49
CA ARG A 18 10.28 -0.20 -17.06
C ARG A 18 9.82 -1.46 -16.31
N LYS A 19 10.67 -2.48 -16.30
CA LYS A 19 10.62 -3.71 -15.48
C LYS A 19 10.53 -3.47 -13.94
N LEU A 20 10.22 -2.26 -13.50
CA LEU A 20 9.96 -1.92 -12.10
C LEU A 20 8.59 -2.37 -11.60
N SER A 21 7.65 -2.75 -12.47
CA SER A 21 6.25 -2.92 -12.08
C SER A 21 5.98 -4.12 -11.14
N LEU A 22 6.53 -5.31 -11.38
CA LEU A 22 6.05 -6.52 -10.66
C LEU A 22 6.51 -6.61 -9.21
N LEU A 23 7.81 -6.47 -8.93
CA LEU A 23 8.31 -6.50 -7.55
C LEU A 23 7.81 -5.30 -6.74
N GLN A 24 7.60 -4.15 -7.38
CA GLN A 24 6.99 -2.98 -6.76
C GLN A 24 5.50 -3.18 -6.49
N THR A 25 4.80 -3.89 -7.36
CA THR A 25 3.40 -4.28 -7.16
C THR A 25 3.29 -5.25 -6.00
N ILE A 26 4.13 -6.28 -5.92
CA ILE A 26 4.14 -7.22 -4.78
C ILE A 26 4.50 -6.50 -3.48
N LYS A 27 5.52 -5.63 -3.49
CA LYS A 27 5.91 -4.84 -2.33
C LYS A 27 4.80 -3.87 -1.90
N ALA A 28 4.10 -3.25 -2.84
CA ALA A 28 2.93 -2.40 -2.56
C ALA A 28 1.76 -3.20 -2.00
N VAL A 29 1.53 -4.41 -2.51
CA VAL A 29 0.49 -5.33 -2.01
C VAL A 29 0.84 -5.77 -0.60
N ALA A 30 2.08 -6.20 -0.33
CA ALA A 30 2.54 -6.59 1.00
C ALA A 30 2.44 -5.45 2.03
N TRP A 31 2.76 -4.21 1.64
CA TRP A 31 2.57 -3.04 2.50
C TRP A 31 1.10 -2.69 2.73
N SER A 32 0.23 -3.06 1.80
CA SER A 32 -1.23 -2.97 1.94
C SER A 32 -1.77 -4.02 2.93
N PHE A 33 -1.14 -5.20 3.02
CA PHE A 33 -1.51 -6.23 3.99
C PHE A 33 -1.04 -5.93 5.41
N PHE A 34 0.12 -5.29 5.57
CA PHE A 34 0.68 -4.98 6.90
C PHE A 34 0.17 -3.66 7.50
N GLY A 35 -0.55 -2.83 6.73
CA GLY A 35 -1.29 -1.68 7.25
C GLY A 35 -0.46 -0.43 7.58
N VAL A 36 0.82 -0.37 7.21
CA VAL A 36 1.70 0.75 7.60
C VAL A 36 1.78 1.85 6.53
N ARG A 37 0.82 1.99 5.60
CA ARG A 37 0.90 3.05 4.56
C ARG A 37 0.75 4.47 5.12
N ARG A 38 1.82 5.03 5.70
CA ARG A 38 1.88 6.43 6.10
C ARG A 38 3.31 6.98 6.19
N GLY A 39 3.86 7.34 5.03
CA GLY A 39 5.18 7.95 5.00
C GLY A 39 5.61 8.64 3.71
N SER A 40 4.71 8.98 2.77
CA SER A 40 5.15 9.76 1.60
C SER A 40 4.38 11.04 1.30
N ASP A 41 3.11 11.19 1.70
CA ASP A 41 2.33 12.37 1.28
C ASP A 41 1.62 13.09 2.44
N TYR A 42 2.18 12.98 3.64
CA TYR A 42 1.70 13.66 4.85
C TYR A 42 2.65 14.78 5.26
N GLN A 43 3.07 15.62 4.32
CA GLN A 43 3.86 16.83 4.62
C GLN A 43 3.18 18.10 4.07
N ASN A 44 2.23 17.98 3.14
CA ASN A 44 1.58 19.14 2.52
C ASN A 44 0.23 19.54 3.15
N ASP A 45 -0.48 18.63 3.83
CA ASP A 45 -1.80 18.90 4.44
C ASP A 45 -1.86 18.81 5.98
N VAL A 46 -0.74 18.48 6.64
CA VAL A 46 -0.67 18.29 8.12
C VAL A 46 -0.94 19.57 8.90
N ASN A 47 -0.71 20.73 8.27
CA ASN A 47 -0.99 22.02 8.88
C ASN A 47 -2.49 22.37 8.94
N LYS A 48 -3.39 21.59 8.33
CA LYS A 48 -4.83 21.89 8.29
C LYS A 48 -5.74 20.86 8.98
N LEU A 49 -5.26 19.64 9.23
CA LEU A 49 -6.02 18.58 9.91
C LEU A 49 -5.24 18.05 11.12
N ASN A 50 -5.87 18.15 12.30
CA ASN A 50 -5.23 17.91 13.59
C ASN A 50 -4.61 16.49 13.66
N PRO A 51 -3.27 16.36 13.82
CA PRO A 51 -2.54 15.09 13.72
C PRO A 51 -3.03 14.01 14.70
N VAL A 52 -3.72 14.42 15.76
CA VAL A 52 -4.37 13.56 16.75
C VAL A 52 -5.33 12.56 16.11
N HIS A 53 -6.15 12.99 15.14
CA HIS A 53 -7.18 12.12 14.57
C HIS A 53 -6.59 10.88 13.90
N VAL A 54 -5.41 11.02 13.31
CA VAL A 54 -4.81 9.91 12.58
C VAL A 54 -3.98 8.99 13.47
N ILE A 55 -3.51 9.49 14.61
CA ILE A 55 -2.96 8.63 15.67
C ILE A 55 -4.08 7.73 16.21
N ILE A 56 -5.25 8.30 16.48
CA ILE A 56 -6.41 7.53 16.97
C ILE A 56 -6.86 6.49 15.93
N ALA A 57 -6.99 6.89 14.66
CA ALA A 57 -7.34 5.96 13.59
C ALA A 57 -6.32 4.82 13.43
N GLY A 58 -5.02 5.12 13.54
CA GLY A 58 -3.95 4.12 13.51
C GLY A 58 -4.02 3.12 14.68
N LEU A 59 -4.29 3.61 15.89
CA LEU A 59 -4.42 2.77 17.08
C LEU A 59 -5.63 1.85 17.01
N ILE A 60 -6.78 2.35 16.53
CA ILE A 60 -7.98 1.55 16.32
C ILE A 60 -7.71 0.46 15.27
N GLY A 61 -7.07 0.81 14.15
CA GLY A 61 -6.70 -0.15 13.10
C GLY A 61 -5.77 -1.26 13.62
N ALA A 62 -4.77 -0.90 14.42
CA ALA A 62 -3.86 -1.86 15.04
C ALA A 62 -4.58 -2.78 16.03
N ALA A 63 -5.47 -2.23 16.87
CA ALA A 63 -6.25 -3.01 17.82
C ALA A 63 -7.15 -4.03 17.12
N LEU A 64 -7.85 -3.62 16.07
CA LEU A 64 -8.70 -4.50 15.26
C LEU A 64 -7.88 -5.61 14.58
N PHE A 65 -6.70 -5.30 14.06
CA PHE A 65 -5.81 -6.29 13.44
C PHE A 65 -5.38 -7.36 14.45
N ILE A 66 -4.99 -6.95 15.66
CA ILE A 66 -4.60 -7.86 16.73
C ILE A 66 -5.77 -8.77 17.13
N ILE A 67 -6.98 -8.21 17.29
CA ILE A 67 -8.18 -9.01 17.60
C ILE A 67 -8.44 -10.06 16.51
N ALA A 68 -8.33 -9.67 15.24
CA ALA A 68 -8.51 -10.59 14.12
C ALA A 68 -7.51 -11.76 14.17
N LEU A 69 -6.24 -11.49 14.47
CA LEU A 69 -5.23 -12.53 14.62
C LEU A 69 -5.52 -13.45 15.81
N ILE A 70 -5.96 -12.91 16.94
CA ILE A 70 -6.32 -13.72 18.12
C ILE A 70 -7.50 -14.64 17.80
N LEU A 71 -8.52 -14.13 17.10
CA LEU A 71 -9.66 -14.92 16.68
C LEU A 71 -9.25 -16.04 15.71
N LEU A 72 -8.37 -15.73 14.74
CA LEU A 72 -7.80 -16.72 13.83
C LEU A 72 -7.09 -17.84 14.60
N VAL A 73 -6.22 -17.49 15.55
CA VAL A 73 -5.50 -18.46 16.38
C VAL A 73 -6.45 -19.32 17.19
N ARG A 74 -7.48 -18.71 17.80
CA ARG A 74 -8.50 -19.46 18.54
C ARG A 74 -9.25 -20.45 17.66
N LEU A 75 -9.58 -20.06 16.44
CA LEU A 75 -10.19 -20.93 15.44
C LEU A 75 -9.30 -22.14 15.12
N VAL A 76 -8.01 -21.91 14.87
CA VAL A 76 -7.03 -22.97 14.59
C VAL A 76 -6.83 -23.90 15.79
N VAL A 77 -6.69 -23.35 17.00
CA VAL A 77 -6.50 -24.15 18.22
C VAL A 77 -7.76 -24.98 18.53
N THR A 78 -8.95 -24.39 18.39
CA THR A 78 -10.21 -25.11 18.63
C THR A 78 -10.42 -26.24 17.61
N SER A 79 -9.99 -26.04 16.36
CA SER A 79 -10.06 -27.07 15.32
C SER A 79 -8.97 -28.15 15.42
N GLY A 80 -7.82 -27.85 16.05
CA GLY A 80 -6.72 -28.81 16.27
C GLY A 80 -6.67 -29.47 17.65
N ALA A 81 -7.37 -28.95 18.67
CA ALA A 81 -7.47 -29.57 20.00
C ALA A 81 -8.66 -30.56 20.11
N ALA A 82 -9.44 -30.69 19.03
CA ALA A 82 -10.53 -31.65 18.91
C ALA A 82 -10.14 -32.93 18.11
N SER A 83 -8.86 -33.12 17.81
CA SER A 83 -8.32 -34.36 17.20
C SER A 83 -7.66 -35.25 18.23
#